data_AF-A0A9W6FLN1-F1
#
_entry.id   AF-A0A9W6FLN1-F1
#
_cell.length_a   1.000
_cell.length_b   1.000
_cell.length_c   1.000
_cell.angle_alpha   90.00
_cell.angle_beta   90.00
_cell.angle_gamma   90.00
#
_symmetry.space_group_name_H-M   'P 1'
#
loop_
_entity.id
_entity.type
_entity.pdbx_description
1 polymer ?
#
loop_
_entity_poly.entity_id
_entity_poly.type
_entity_poly.pdbx_seq_one_letter_code
_entity_poly.pdbx_strand_id
1 'polypeptide(L)'
;MSVKINDLVEPFRDQVAQLLARCEARGIRMVPTETLRTPWQQAIYWRQSRSIVEIRAAVEQLRGEGASFLAEVIEAVGPRNGDEVTRALPGNSWHQWGEAIDCFWEVDGKAEWSTVKKVNGLNGYTVYAEEAATLGLDAGLKWSSFKDAPHVQMRSVANPKSSGLTWAQIDATMRARFSTGGALLQSSVALDAATASPEPLRLSYVSPYGWRVFETTDVASVVFRAKMAIDADGAPKAYHRNNAIALDNLSNAGRPGYWPALVTDANGVPREQDERDPAPGYFVSRTTLAYEGKDEERPEAYVDATKVPYFVLPGRHYKSFSNSTPIRIGDVGVAYNLKTKKVSYAIFADIGPVDKIGEGSIALANALGINGNPKSGGVEDRQVLYLVFQGSGRGSAMTLAELNATVKPLFERWGGVARMEAYGGI
;
A
#
# COMPACT_ATOMS: atom_id res chain seq x y z
N MET A 1 1.04 -7.01 8.37
CA MET A 1 1.38 -7.37 9.76
C MET A 1 2.20 -6.24 10.33
N SER A 2 2.11 -6.00 11.62
CA SER A 2 3.01 -5.09 12.31
C SER A 2 4.02 -5.86 13.17
N VAL A 3 5.14 -5.20 13.48
CA VAL A 3 6.13 -5.64 14.48
C VAL A 3 6.16 -4.68 15.68
N LYS A 4 5.33 -3.62 15.64
CA LYS A 4 5.32 -2.58 16.66
C LYS A 4 4.53 -3.07 17.86
N ILE A 5 5.17 -3.05 19.02
CA ILE A 5 4.54 -3.34 20.31
C ILE A 5 3.38 -2.35 20.59
N ASN A 6 3.49 -1.12 20.09
CA ASN A 6 2.43 -0.11 20.25
C ASN A 6 1.11 -0.44 19.55
N ASP A 7 1.07 -1.46 18.69
CA ASP A 7 -0.18 -1.91 18.06
C ASP A 7 -0.93 -2.95 18.92
N LEU A 8 -0.36 -3.35 20.05
CA LEU A 8 -1.00 -4.20 21.06
C LEU A 8 -1.93 -3.38 21.97
N VAL A 9 -2.97 -4.02 22.51
CA VAL A 9 -3.85 -3.39 23.51
C VAL A 9 -3.05 -3.06 24.78
N GLU A 10 -3.39 -1.93 25.42
CA GLU A 10 -2.59 -1.32 26.48
C GLU A 10 -2.18 -2.26 27.63
N PRO A 11 -3.08 -3.08 28.23
CA PRO A 11 -2.67 -4.00 29.30
C PRO A 11 -1.68 -5.06 28.82
N PHE A 12 -1.87 -5.57 27.60
CA PHE A 12 -0.98 -6.58 27.02
C PHE A 12 0.36 -5.98 26.59
N ARG A 13 0.35 -4.75 26.07
CA ARG A 13 1.54 -4.01 25.67
C ARG A 13 2.54 -3.87 26.81
N ASP A 14 2.05 -3.50 27.99
CA ASP A 14 2.89 -3.33 29.19
C ASP A 14 3.43 -4.68 29.68
N GLN A 15 2.61 -5.73 29.66
CA GLN A 15 3.06 -7.08 29.97
C GLN A 15 4.12 -7.58 28.97
N VAL A 16 3.97 -7.27 27.68
CA VAL A 16 4.95 -7.62 26.65
C VAL A 16 6.26 -6.84 26.84
N ALA A 17 6.21 -5.55 27.16
CA ALA A 17 7.42 -4.78 27.47
C ALA A 17 8.18 -5.38 28.66
N GLN A 18 7.46 -5.78 29.72
CA GLN A 18 8.03 -6.48 30.87
C GLN A 18 8.60 -7.86 30.49
N LEU A 19 7.88 -8.62 29.65
CA LEU A 19 8.31 -9.92 29.17
C LEU A 19 9.65 -9.84 28.42
N LEU A 20 9.76 -8.93 27.46
CA LEU A 20 10.98 -8.75 26.67
C LEU A 20 12.15 -8.31 27.56
N ALA A 21 11.92 -7.38 28.50
CA ALA A 21 12.93 -6.95 29.45
C ALA A 21 13.40 -8.08 30.39
N ARG A 22 12.48 -8.94 30.85
CA ARG A 22 12.83 -10.11 31.68
C ARG A 22 13.62 -11.17 30.91
N CYS A 23 13.28 -11.40 29.65
CA CYS A 23 14.07 -12.28 28.78
C CYS A 23 15.47 -11.72 28.58
N GLU A 24 15.59 -10.42 28.31
CA GLU A 24 16.88 -9.76 28.12
C GLU A 24 17.73 -9.79 29.40
N ALA A 25 17.12 -9.62 30.58
CA ALA A 25 17.79 -9.79 31.87
C ALA A 25 18.33 -11.22 32.10
N ARG A 26 17.78 -12.23 31.41
CA ARG A 26 18.28 -13.61 31.37
C ARG A 26 19.24 -13.88 30.21
N GLY A 27 19.66 -12.84 29.49
CA GLY A 27 20.57 -12.93 28.35
C GLY A 27 19.92 -13.40 27.05
N ILE A 28 18.58 -13.36 26.95
CA ILE A 28 17.82 -13.75 25.76
C ILE A 28 17.14 -12.52 25.17
N ARG A 29 17.67 -12.02 24.05
CA ARG A 29 17.04 -10.93 23.31
C ARG A 29 15.94 -11.46 22.40
N MET A 30 14.68 -11.24 22.80
CA MET A 30 13.51 -11.55 21.99
C MET A 30 13.18 -10.37 21.07
N VAL A 31 12.93 -10.63 19.79
CA VAL A 31 12.64 -9.61 18.78
C VAL A 31 11.25 -9.88 18.19
N PRO A 32 10.31 -8.91 18.25
CA PRO A 32 8.98 -9.05 17.68
C PRO A 32 9.01 -9.31 16.17
N THR A 33 8.31 -10.35 15.74
CA THR A 33 8.12 -10.72 14.33
C THR A 33 6.72 -10.45 13.87
N GLU A 34 5.75 -10.53 14.78
CA GLU A 34 4.37 -10.19 14.47
C GLU A 34 3.60 -9.74 15.72
N THR A 35 2.97 -8.58 15.66
CA THR A 35 2.01 -8.07 16.65
C THR A 35 0.61 -8.07 16.03
N LEU A 36 0.18 -6.93 15.48
CA LEU A 36 -1.13 -6.78 14.87
C LEU A 36 -1.20 -7.41 13.47
N ARG A 37 -2.08 -8.39 13.30
CA ARG A 37 -2.39 -9.05 12.02
C ARG A 37 -3.75 -8.58 11.52
N THR A 38 -3.88 -8.30 10.22
CA THR A 38 -5.19 -7.92 9.65
C THR A 38 -6.00 -9.17 9.26
N PRO A 39 -7.34 -9.08 9.16
CA PRO A 39 -8.17 -10.16 8.63
C PRO A 39 -7.74 -10.66 7.25
N TRP A 40 -7.31 -9.76 6.36
CA TRP A 40 -6.79 -10.13 5.03
C TRP A 40 -5.48 -10.90 5.11
N GLN A 41 -4.55 -10.50 5.98
CA GLN A 41 -3.33 -11.27 6.16
C GLN A 41 -3.62 -12.65 6.74
N GLN A 42 -4.50 -12.73 7.75
CA GLN A 42 -4.94 -14.02 8.29
C GLN A 42 -5.60 -14.88 7.20
N ALA A 43 -6.36 -14.28 6.27
CA ALA A 43 -6.96 -14.99 5.15
C ALA A 43 -5.92 -15.52 4.15
N ILE A 44 -4.84 -14.78 3.90
CA ILE A 44 -3.72 -15.25 3.08
C ILE A 44 -3.09 -16.49 3.73
N TYR A 45 -2.76 -16.39 5.01
CA TYR A 45 -2.16 -17.47 5.80
C TYR A 45 -3.05 -18.71 5.88
N TRP A 46 -4.34 -18.52 6.09
CA TRP A 46 -5.26 -19.65 6.16
C TRP A 46 -5.50 -20.29 4.79
N ARG A 47 -5.67 -19.50 3.72
CA ARG A 47 -6.00 -20.03 2.38
C ARG A 47 -4.85 -20.76 1.70
N GLN A 48 -3.60 -20.43 2.00
CA GLN A 48 -2.47 -20.93 1.23
C GLN A 48 -2.32 -22.46 1.23
N SER A 49 -2.87 -23.14 2.26
CA SER A 49 -2.83 -24.59 2.40
C SER A 49 -4.21 -25.27 2.26
N ARG A 50 -5.23 -24.57 1.73
CA ARG A 50 -6.61 -25.06 1.66
C ARG A 50 -7.04 -25.31 0.23
N SER A 51 -7.74 -26.43 0.02
CA SER A 51 -8.40 -26.71 -1.24
C SER A 51 -9.55 -25.72 -1.51
N ILE A 52 -9.94 -25.59 -2.77
CA ILE A 52 -11.08 -24.75 -3.15
C ILE A 52 -12.39 -25.21 -2.48
N VAL A 53 -12.52 -26.49 -2.15
CA VAL A 53 -13.68 -27.06 -1.45
C VAL A 53 -13.71 -26.57 0.00
N GLU A 54 -12.59 -26.67 0.73
CA GLU A 54 -12.48 -26.16 2.10
C GLU A 54 -12.71 -24.64 2.17
N ILE A 55 -12.17 -23.90 1.19
CA ILE A 55 -12.35 -22.45 1.11
C ILE A 55 -13.83 -22.10 0.94
N ARG A 56 -14.55 -22.76 0.02
CA ARG A 56 -15.97 -22.52 -0.21
C ARG A 56 -16.81 -22.87 1.02
N ALA A 57 -16.52 -24.01 1.67
CA ALA A 57 -17.20 -24.42 2.88
C ALA A 57 -17.04 -23.40 4.02
N ALA A 58 -15.83 -22.86 4.22
CA ALA A 58 -15.59 -21.82 5.23
C ALA A 58 -16.33 -20.51 4.91
N VAL A 59 -16.37 -20.09 3.64
CA VAL A 59 -17.11 -18.90 3.21
C VAL A 59 -18.60 -19.06 3.46
N GLU A 60 -19.17 -20.22 3.10
CA GLU A 60 -20.58 -20.53 3.30
C GLU A 60 -20.93 -20.58 4.79
N GLN A 61 -20.10 -21.25 5.60
CA GLN A 61 -20.25 -21.29 7.06
C GLN A 61 -20.27 -19.86 7.65
N LEU A 62 -19.27 -19.02 7.32
CA LEU A 62 -19.19 -17.66 7.85
C LEU A 62 -20.42 -16.83 7.47
N ARG A 63 -20.89 -16.91 6.22
CA ARG A 63 -22.14 -16.23 5.81
C ARG A 63 -23.36 -16.75 6.58
N GLY A 64 -23.48 -18.07 6.72
CA GLY A 64 -24.56 -18.71 7.47
C GLY A 64 -24.59 -18.32 8.95
N GLU A 65 -23.43 -18.01 9.53
CA GLU A 65 -23.29 -17.57 10.93
C GLU A 65 -23.24 -16.04 11.11
N GLY A 66 -23.62 -15.28 10.07
CA GLY A 66 -23.73 -13.82 10.12
C GLY A 66 -22.41 -13.05 10.00
N ALA A 67 -21.35 -13.70 9.52
CA ALA A 67 -20.00 -13.15 9.36
C ALA A 67 -19.62 -12.86 7.90
N SER A 68 -20.46 -12.06 7.22
CA SER A 68 -20.29 -11.78 5.79
C SER A 68 -19.01 -11.01 5.46
N PHE A 69 -18.53 -10.11 6.32
CA PHE A 69 -17.29 -9.38 6.03
C PHE A 69 -16.08 -10.30 6.09
N LEU A 70 -16.03 -11.24 7.03
CA LEU A 70 -14.97 -12.23 7.11
C LEU A 70 -15.01 -13.20 5.93
N ALA A 71 -16.21 -13.58 5.47
CA ALA A 71 -16.38 -14.36 4.25
C ALA A 71 -15.85 -13.61 3.01
N GLU A 72 -16.20 -12.33 2.86
CA GLU A 72 -15.69 -11.45 1.80
C GLU A 72 -14.17 -11.29 1.87
N VAL A 73 -13.60 -11.15 3.08
CA VAL A 73 -12.15 -11.09 3.30
C VAL A 73 -11.47 -12.35 2.77
N ILE A 74 -12.04 -13.53 3.02
CA ILE A 74 -11.53 -14.79 2.47
C ILE A 74 -11.57 -14.75 0.95
N GLU A 75 -12.68 -14.39 0.32
CA GLU A 75 -12.80 -14.36 -1.14
C GLU A 75 -11.84 -13.35 -1.79
N ALA A 76 -11.71 -12.16 -1.20
CA ALA A 76 -10.97 -11.02 -1.76
C ALA A 76 -9.46 -11.28 -1.90
N VAL A 77 -8.86 -12.13 -1.07
CA VAL A 77 -7.41 -12.37 -1.14
C VAL A 77 -7.01 -13.31 -2.29
N GLY A 78 -7.97 -13.96 -2.96
CA GLY A 78 -7.74 -14.76 -4.15
C GLY A 78 -6.97 -16.09 -3.91
N PRO A 79 -6.52 -16.75 -4.99
CA PRO A 79 -5.73 -17.99 -4.91
C PRO A 79 -4.41 -17.79 -4.15
N ARG A 80 -4.06 -18.76 -3.31
CA ARG A 80 -2.82 -18.82 -2.53
C ARG A 80 -2.31 -20.25 -2.49
N ASN A 81 -1.00 -20.44 -2.47
CA ASN A 81 -0.35 -21.75 -2.38
C ASN A 81 0.82 -21.64 -1.38
N GLY A 82 0.94 -22.61 -0.47
CA GLY A 82 2.00 -22.70 0.53
C GLY A 82 1.66 -23.69 1.64
N ASP A 83 2.60 -23.88 2.57
CA ASP A 83 2.42 -24.77 3.72
C ASP A 83 1.39 -24.22 4.72
N GLU A 84 0.80 -25.10 5.54
CA GLU A 84 -0.11 -24.70 6.61
C GLU A 84 0.65 -23.90 7.68
N VAL A 85 0.33 -22.62 7.82
CA VAL A 85 0.89 -21.74 8.88
C VAL A 85 -0.15 -21.36 9.94
N THR A 86 -1.43 -21.65 9.71
CA THR A 86 -2.50 -21.37 10.66
C THR A 86 -3.72 -22.25 10.41
N ARG A 87 -4.43 -22.56 11.48
CA ARG A 87 -5.78 -23.18 11.44
C ARG A 87 -6.90 -22.18 11.72
N ALA A 88 -6.57 -20.98 12.18
CA ALA A 88 -7.55 -19.95 12.48
C ALA A 88 -8.04 -19.25 11.21
N LEU A 89 -9.37 -19.23 11.00
CA LEU A 89 -10.03 -18.37 10.03
C LEU A 89 -9.80 -16.88 10.37
N PRO A 90 -9.94 -15.97 9.39
CA PRO A 90 -9.95 -14.53 9.64
C PRO A 90 -10.92 -14.16 10.76
N GLY A 91 -10.41 -13.39 11.72
CA GLY A 91 -11.12 -12.90 12.89
C GLY A 91 -10.89 -13.75 14.13
N ASN A 92 -10.44 -15.00 13.95
CA ASN A 92 -10.32 -15.99 15.01
C ASN A 92 -8.88 -16.22 15.50
N SER A 93 -8.01 -15.22 15.37
CA SER A 93 -6.66 -15.20 15.95
C SER A 93 -6.48 -13.96 16.81
N TRP A 94 -5.91 -14.10 18.02
CA TRP A 94 -5.69 -12.98 18.94
C TRP A 94 -4.72 -11.91 18.40
N HIS A 95 -3.90 -12.20 17.39
CA HIS A 95 -3.12 -11.17 16.69
C HIS A 95 -4.00 -10.10 16.07
N GLN A 96 -5.19 -10.48 15.56
CA GLN A 96 -6.14 -9.53 14.99
C GLN A 96 -6.84 -8.68 16.06
N TRP A 97 -6.73 -9.11 17.31
CA TRP A 97 -7.25 -8.43 18.48
C TRP A 97 -6.15 -7.60 19.18
N GLY A 98 -4.90 -7.64 18.70
CA GLY A 98 -3.76 -6.96 19.33
C GLY A 98 -3.43 -7.55 20.71
N GLU A 99 -3.77 -8.82 20.91
CA GLU A 99 -3.63 -9.55 22.17
C GLU A 99 -2.68 -10.75 22.03
N ALA A 100 -1.90 -10.81 20.96
CA ALA A 100 -0.85 -11.79 20.75
C ALA A 100 0.40 -11.17 20.10
N ILE A 101 1.54 -11.79 20.35
CA ILE A 101 2.83 -11.42 19.79
C ILE A 101 3.64 -12.68 19.47
N ASP A 102 4.24 -12.67 18.29
CA ASP A 102 5.28 -13.62 17.89
C ASP A 102 6.64 -12.96 18.00
N CYS A 103 7.63 -13.70 18.49
CA CYS A 103 9.03 -13.28 18.50
C CYS A 103 9.96 -14.36 17.96
N PHE A 104 11.11 -13.96 17.41
CA PHE A 104 12.30 -14.81 17.39
C PHE A 104 13.26 -14.41 18.52
N TRP A 105 14.21 -15.27 18.85
CA TRP A 105 15.33 -14.88 19.72
C TRP A 105 16.57 -14.60 18.88
N GLU A 106 17.30 -13.54 19.22
CA GLU A 106 18.50 -13.16 18.48
C GLU A 106 19.74 -13.81 19.09
N VAL A 107 20.56 -14.43 18.24
CA VAL A 107 21.85 -15.01 18.60
C VAL A 107 22.89 -14.45 17.62
N ASP A 108 23.92 -13.77 18.13
CA ASP A 108 24.99 -13.15 17.34
C ASP A 108 24.48 -12.24 16.21
N GLY A 109 23.44 -11.45 16.50
CA GLY A 109 22.82 -10.52 15.55
C GLY A 109 21.97 -11.19 14.47
N LYS A 110 21.65 -12.48 14.61
CA LYS A 110 20.84 -13.25 13.66
C LYS A 110 19.59 -13.81 14.32
N ALA A 111 18.50 -13.87 13.55
CA ALA A 111 17.28 -14.53 13.97
C ALA A 111 17.52 -16.03 14.18
N GLU A 112 17.14 -16.53 15.35
CA GLU A 112 17.17 -17.93 15.72
C GLU A 112 15.75 -18.44 15.98
N TRP A 113 15.41 -19.56 15.36
CA TRP A 113 14.07 -20.16 15.37
C TRP A 113 14.05 -21.54 16.02
N SER A 114 15.21 -22.07 16.43
CA SER A 114 15.32 -23.38 17.05
C SER A 114 14.69 -23.43 18.44
N THR A 115 13.82 -24.40 18.64
CA THR A 115 13.20 -24.73 19.94
C THR A 115 14.08 -25.64 20.80
N VAL A 116 15.24 -26.07 20.30
CA VAL A 116 16.14 -27.01 20.99
C VAL A 116 17.55 -26.47 21.20
N LYS A 117 18.00 -25.52 20.37
CA LYS A 117 19.34 -24.92 20.48
C LYS A 117 19.49 -24.22 21.84
N LYS A 118 20.68 -24.35 22.43
CA LYS A 118 21.05 -23.66 23.66
C LYS A 118 22.23 -22.73 23.43
N VAL A 119 22.18 -21.54 24.03
CA VAL A 119 23.27 -20.58 24.13
C VAL A 119 23.49 -20.34 25.61
N ASN A 120 24.72 -20.54 26.09
CA ASN A 120 25.06 -20.48 27.52
C ASN A 120 24.14 -21.34 28.41
N GLY A 121 23.76 -22.52 27.91
CA GLY A 121 22.89 -23.46 28.62
C GLY A 121 21.39 -23.16 28.55
N LEU A 122 20.99 -22.01 27.98
CA LEU A 122 19.59 -21.57 27.89
C LEU A 122 19.05 -21.70 26.45
N ASN A 123 17.79 -22.10 26.30
CA ASN A 123 17.06 -22.00 25.03
C ASN A 123 16.14 -20.77 25.08
N GLY A 124 16.19 -19.90 24.06
CA GLY A 124 15.47 -18.63 24.08
C GLY A 124 13.96 -18.77 24.20
N TYR A 125 13.35 -19.70 23.46
CA TYR A 125 11.90 -19.93 23.55
C TYR A 125 11.46 -20.54 24.88
N THR A 126 12.32 -21.35 25.51
CA THR A 126 12.06 -21.87 26.85
C THR A 126 12.02 -20.73 27.87
N VAL A 127 13.01 -19.84 27.83
CA VAL A 127 13.05 -18.64 28.68
C VAL A 127 11.84 -17.75 28.42
N TYR A 128 11.53 -17.49 27.16
CA TYR A 128 10.38 -16.68 26.75
C TYR A 128 9.06 -17.22 27.32
N ALA A 129 8.83 -18.53 27.20
CA ALA A 129 7.63 -19.18 27.71
C ALA A 129 7.58 -19.27 29.25
N GLU A 130 8.74 -19.39 29.92
CA GLU A 130 8.85 -19.32 31.37
C GLU A 130 8.46 -17.94 31.88
N GLU A 131 9.10 -16.89 31.37
CA GLU A 131 8.84 -15.50 31.76
C GLU A 131 7.40 -15.09 31.46
N ALA A 132 6.86 -15.47 30.29
CA ALA A 132 5.47 -15.22 29.93
C ALA A 132 4.51 -15.80 30.98
N ALA A 133 4.74 -17.04 31.42
CA ALA A 133 3.91 -17.66 32.45
C ALA A 133 4.03 -16.97 33.82
N THR A 134 5.21 -16.43 34.18
CA THR A 134 5.35 -15.65 35.43
C THR A 134 4.54 -14.35 35.40
N LEU A 135 4.25 -13.83 34.21
CA LEU A 135 3.43 -12.64 33.98
C LEU A 135 1.94 -12.98 33.79
N GLY A 136 1.57 -14.25 33.89
CA GLY A 136 0.21 -14.73 33.64
C GLY A 136 -0.19 -14.75 32.17
N LEU A 137 0.77 -14.63 31.25
CA LEU A 137 0.54 -14.74 29.80
C LEU A 137 0.57 -16.22 29.39
N ASP A 138 -0.17 -16.54 28.33
CA ASP A 138 -0.22 -17.88 27.76
C ASP A 138 0.81 -18.00 26.63
N ALA A 139 1.68 -18.99 26.70
CA ALA A 139 2.80 -19.18 25.79
C ALA A 139 2.62 -20.43 24.94
N GLY A 140 2.69 -20.29 23.62
CA GLY A 140 2.40 -21.36 22.67
C GLY A 140 3.33 -22.57 22.79
N LEU A 141 4.56 -22.38 23.29
CA LEU A 141 5.48 -23.49 23.60
C LEU A 141 4.91 -24.44 24.69
N LYS A 142 4.07 -23.93 25.59
CA LYS A 142 3.47 -24.68 26.70
C LYS A 142 2.15 -25.35 26.35
N TRP A 143 1.60 -25.13 25.16
CA TRP A 143 0.38 -25.80 24.72
C TRP A 143 0.57 -27.31 24.60
N SER A 144 -0.50 -28.06 24.88
CA SER A 144 -0.48 -29.54 24.84
C SER A 144 -0.47 -30.10 23.42
N SER A 145 -0.93 -29.33 22.43
CA SER A 145 -0.91 -29.67 21.01
C SER A 145 -0.70 -28.42 20.17
N PHE A 146 -0.16 -28.57 18.96
CA PHE A 146 0.19 -27.46 18.05
C PHE A 146 1.08 -26.42 18.75
N LYS A 147 2.21 -26.86 19.31
CA LYS A 147 3.14 -25.98 20.02
C LYS A 147 3.69 -24.92 19.07
N ASP A 148 3.47 -23.67 19.42
CA ASP A 148 3.92 -22.50 18.66
C ASP A 148 4.89 -21.69 19.52
N ALA A 149 6.19 -21.98 19.38
CA ALA A 149 7.21 -21.44 20.27
C ALA A 149 7.39 -19.91 20.18
N PRO A 150 7.30 -19.29 18.99
CA PRO A 150 7.25 -17.83 18.85
C PRO A 150 6.10 -17.14 19.58
N HIS A 151 4.96 -17.81 19.76
CA HIS A 151 3.70 -17.18 20.12
C HIS A 151 3.50 -16.99 21.62
N VAL A 152 3.09 -15.78 22.02
CA VAL A 152 2.57 -15.46 23.36
C VAL A 152 1.29 -14.65 23.22
N GLN A 153 0.29 -14.93 24.05
CA GLN A 153 -1.00 -14.24 24.05
C GLN A 153 -1.46 -13.85 25.45
N MET A 154 -2.27 -12.78 25.50
CA MET A 154 -2.82 -12.23 26.74
C MET A 154 -3.78 -13.20 27.44
N ARG A 155 -4.58 -13.94 26.65
CA ARG A 155 -5.65 -14.81 27.17
C ARG A 155 -5.21 -16.27 27.15
N SER A 156 -5.59 -17.05 28.16
CA SER A 156 -5.42 -18.50 28.12
C SER A 156 -6.42 -19.23 27.21
N VAL A 157 -7.49 -18.54 26.80
CA VAL A 157 -8.46 -19.10 25.86
C VAL A 157 -7.85 -19.12 24.46
N ALA A 158 -7.95 -20.25 23.75
CA ALA A 158 -7.24 -20.48 22.50
C ALA A 158 -7.52 -19.44 21.39
N ASN A 159 -8.76 -18.97 21.25
CA ASN A 159 -9.16 -18.03 20.20
C ASN A 159 -10.49 -17.32 20.55
N PRO A 160 -10.84 -16.22 19.84
CA PRO A 160 -12.09 -15.48 20.03
C PRO A 160 -13.36 -16.34 20.02
N LYS A 161 -13.47 -17.31 19.11
CA LYS A 161 -14.65 -18.19 19.03
C LYS A 161 -14.76 -19.08 20.27
N SER A 162 -13.64 -19.59 20.77
CA SER A 162 -13.56 -20.38 22.00
C SER A 162 -13.79 -19.55 23.26
N SER A 163 -13.70 -18.21 23.20
CA SER A 163 -14.03 -17.33 24.33
C SER A 163 -15.53 -17.05 24.48
N GLY A 164 -16.37 -17.72 23.69
CA GLY A 164 -17.82 -17.55 23.71
C GLY A 164 -18.37 -16.53 22.71
N LEU A 165 -17.51 -15.86 21.93
CA LEU A 165 -18.00 -14.96 20.88
C LEU A 165 -18.68 -15.75 19.75
N THR A 166 -19.73 -15.16 19.18
CA THR A 166 -20.34 -15.64 17.94
C THR A 166 -19.56 -15.13 16.73
N TRP A 167 -19.68 -15.81 15.58
CA TRP A 167 -19.05 -15.33 14.35
C TRP A 167 -19.56 -13.96 13.92
N ALA A 168 -20.85 -13.66 14.13
CA ALA A 168 -21.40 -12.32 13.91
C ALA A 168 -20.72 -11.25 14.80
N GLN A 169 -20.42 -11.55 16.07
CA GLN A 169 -19.69 -10.62 16.95
C GLN A 169 -18.23 -10.45 16.52
N ILE A 170 -17.58 -11.54 16.12
CA ILE A 170 -16.20 -11.51 15.59
C ILE A 170 -16.18 -10.69 14.29
N ASP A 171 -17.13 -10.91 13.38
CA ASP A 171 -17.28 -10.15 12.14
C ASP A 171 -17.47 -8.67 12.41
N ALA A 172 -18.44 -8.32 13.25
CA ALA A 172 -18.71 -6.94 13.62
C ALA A 172 -17.47 -6.27 14.26
N THR A 173 -16.73 -6.98 15.10
CA THR A 173 -15.51 -6.45 15.73
C THR A 173 -14.39 -6.26 14.71
N MET A 174 -14.14 -7.25 13.85
CA MET A 174 -13.12 -7.15 12.81
C MET A 174 -13.49 -6.09 11.77
N ARG A 175 -14.77 -5.98 11.44
CA ARG A 175 -15.31 -4.91 10.59
C ARG A 175 -15.09 -3.57 11.27
N ALA A 176 -15.52 -3.36 12.52
CA ALA A 176 -15.31 -2.10 13.21
C ALA A 176 -13.81 -1.71 13.28
N ARG A 177 -12.95 -2.69 13.60
CA ARG A 177 -11.51 -2.49 13.76
C ARG A 177 -10.76 -2.27 12.44
N PHE A 178 -11.22 -2.88 11.35
CA PHE A 178 -10.43 -2.95 10.11
C PHE A 178 -11.18 -2.54 8.83
N SER A 179 -12.49 -2.29 8.87
CA SER A 179 -13.29 -1.75 7.75
C SER A 179 -13.40 -0.22 7.76
N THR A 180 -13.10 0.40 8.91
CA THR A 180 -12.97 1.83 9.14
C THR A 180 -11.81 2.03 10.12
N GLY A 181 -10.92 3.00 9.92
CA GLY A 181 -9.86 3.31 10.89
C GLY A 181 -10.44 3.92 12.17
N GLY A 182 -11.05 3.11 13.05
CA GLY A 182 -11.70 3.60 14.26
C GLY A 182 -12.05 2.52 15.26
N ALA A 183 -11.12 2.20 16.17
CA ALA A 183 -11.34 2.05 17.61
C ALA A 183 -10.14 1.38 18.32
N LEU A 184 -9.14 2.21 18.65
CA LEU A 184 -8.46 2.17 19.95
C LEU A 184 -9.26 2.99 21.01
N LEU A 185 -10.50 3.40 20.70
CA LEU A 185 -11.38 4.14 21.59
C LEU A 185 -12.12 3.17 22.53
N GLN A 186 -11.45 2.75 23.60
CA GLN A 186 -12.14 2.45 24.87
C GLN A 186 -11.25 2.42 26.13
N SER A 187 -9.96 2.79 26.07
CA SER A 187 -9.10 2.88 27.27
C SER A 187 -8.45 4.23 27.56
N SER A 188 -8.95 5.35 27.03
CA SER A 188 -8.41 6.68 27.38
C SER A 188 -9.49 7.75 27.65
N VAL A 189 -10.64 7.34 28.20
CA VAL A 189 -11.65 8.28 28.72
C VAL A 189 -11.22 8.77 30.10
N ALA A 190 -10.08 9.47 30.17
CA ALA A 190 -9.70 10.34 31.29
C ALA A 190 -8.29 10.88 31.03
N LEU A 191 -8.13 11.75 30.04
CA LEU A 191 -7.37 13.00 30.15
C LEU A 191 -7.40 13.69 28.79
N ASP A 192 -7.56 15.00 28.83
CA ASP A 192 -7.35 15.94 27.73
C ASP A 192 -8.47 16.03 26.69
N ALA A 193 -9.60 16.49 27.20
CA ALA A 193 -10.43 17.45 26.49
C ALA A 193 -9.62 18.70 26.11
N ALA A 194 -8.95 18.70 24.95
CA ALA A 194 -8.67 19.89 24.14
C ALA A 194 -8.07 19.50 22.77
N THR A 195 -8.80 19.85 21.70
CA THR A 195 -8.32 20.06 20.31
C THR A 195 -7.81 18.84 19.49
N ALA A 196 -8.69 18.22 18.68
CA ALA A 196 -8.47 17.87 17.26
C ALA A 196 -9.65 17.04 16.67
N SER A 197 -10.13 17.45 15.49
CA SER A 197 -11.25 16.88 14.72
C SER A 197 -11.00 15.45 14.19
N PRO A 198 -12.04 14.64 13.89
CA PRO A 198 -11.88 13.33 13.24
C PRO A 198 -11.21 13.49 11.87
N GLU A 199 -10.19 12.68 11.57
CA GLU A 199 -9.46 12.77 10.30
C GLU A 199 -10.43 12.61 9.11
N PRO A 200 -10.47 13.59 8.19
CA PRO A 200 -11.42 13.59 7.08
C PRO A 200 -10.88 12.73 5.93
N LEU A 201 -10.79 11.41 6.12
CA LEU A 201 -10.34 10.45 5.11
C LEU A 201 -11.26 9.21 5.06
N ARG A 202 -11.73 8.85 3.88
CA ARG A 202 -12.65 7.73 3.64
C ARG A 202 -12.09 6.82 2.55
N LEU A 203 -12.13 5.50 2.73
CA LEU A 203 -11.86 4.57 1.63
C LEU A 203 -12.90 4.75 0.51
N SER A 204 -12.45 5.15 -0.67
CA SER A 204 -13.33 5.46 -1.80
C SER A 204 -13.34 4.37 -2.87
N TYR A 205 -12.20 3.69 -3.06
CA TYR A 205 -12.07 2.65 -4.07
C TYR A 205 -11.11 1.54 -3.64
N VAL A 206 -11.50 0.30 -3.90
CA VAL A 206 -10.64 -0.89 -3.76
C VAL A 206 -10.52 -1.53 -5.14
N SER A 207 -9.30 -1.63 -5.63
CA SER A 207 -9.03 -2.29 -6.89
C SER A 207 -9.04 -3.81 -6.74
N PRO A 208 -9.52 -4.56 -7.75
CA PRO A 208 -9.31 -6.02 -7.81
C PRO A 208 -7.82 -6.41 -7.86
N TYR A 209 -6.91 -5.47 -8.13
CA TYR A 209 -5.46 -5.68 -8.21
C TYR A 209 -4.72 -5.33 -6.90
N GLY A 210 -5.44 -5.02 -5.81
CA GLY A 210 -4.87 -4.94 -4.46
C GLY A 210 -4.26 -3.59 -4.06
N TRP A 211 -4.66 -2.50 -4.70
CA TRP A 211 -4.47 -1.12 -4.20
C TRP A 211 -5.78 -0.48 -3.75
N ARG A 212 -5.64 0.51 -2.87
CA ARG A 212 -6.72 1.25 -2.25
C ARG A 212 -6.55 2.73 -2.55
N VAL A 213 -7.67 3.41 -2.76
CA VAL A 213 -7.74 4.85 -2.90
C VAL A 213 -8.68 5.37 -1.84
N PHE A 214 -8.27 6.46 -1.23
CA PHE A 214 -9.00 7.15 -0.20
C PHE A 214 -9.39 8.52 -0.72
N GLU A 215 -10.51 9.06 -0.26
CA GLU A 215 -10.99 10.40 -0.56
C GLU A 215 -11.00 11.20 0.74
N THR A 216 -10.51 12.43 0.69
CA THR A 216 -10.62 13.34 1.82
C THR A 216 -12.01 13.98 1.86
N THR A 217 -12.61 14.10 3.05
CA THR A 217 -14.01 14.55 3.18
C THR A 217 -14.17 16.06 3.38
N ASP A 218 -13.07 16.77 3.65
CA ASP A 218 -13.01 18.21 3.93
C ASP A 218 -12.55 19.04 2.73
N VAL A 219 -11.68 18.48 1.90
CA VAL A 219 -11.21 19.04 0.62
C VAL A 219 -11.44 17.96 -0.43
N ALA A 220 -11.98 18.29 -1.60
CA ALA A 220 -12.19 17.31 -2.67
C ALA A 220 -10.85 16.85 -3.25
N SER A 221 -10.29 15.79 -2.67
CA SER A 221 -9.09 15.15 -3.16
C SER A 221 -9.08 13.66 -2.89
N VAL A 222 -8.35 12.91 -3.71
CA VAL A 222 -8.07 11.49 -3.45
C VAL A 222 -6.60 11.29 -3.11
N VAL A 223 -6.35 10.33 -2.22
CA VAL A 223 -5.02 9.93 -1.77
C VAL A 223 -4.86 8.43 -1.94
N PHE A 224 -3.72 8.00 -2.48
CA PHE A 224 -3.38 6.59 -2.54
C PHE A 224 -1.88 6.38 -2.40
N ARG A 225 -1.51 5.18 -1.96
CA ARG A 225 -0.12 4.76 -1.80
C ARG A 225 0.24 3.73 -2.85
N ALA A 226 1.33 3.97 -3.57
CA ALA A 226 1.76 3.09 -4.64
C ALA A 226 3.28 3.06 -4.77
N LYS A 227 3.72 2.14 -5.63
CA LYS A 227 5.08 2.09 -6.17
C LYS A 227 5.27 3.25 -7.18
N MET A 228 6.42 3.33 -7.84
CA MET A 228 6.56 4.24 -8.98
C MET A 228 7.31 3.54 -10.13
N ALA A 229 6.59 3.17 -11.17
CA ALA A 229 7.16 2.94 -12.50
C ALA A 229 7.45 4.27 -13.19
N ILE A 230 8.35 4.26 -14.16
CA ILE A 230 8.79 5.46 -14.88
C ILE A 230 8.16 5.47 -16.25
N ASP A 231 7.46 6.56 -16.55
CA ASP A 231 6.86 6.83 -17.84
C ASP A 231 7.72 7.86 -18.62
N ALA A 232 7.98 7.53 -19.89
CA ALA A 232 8.74 8.36 -20.82
C ALA A 232 7.85 9.08 -21.84
N ASP A 233 6.54 8.82 -21.85
CA ASP A 233 5.60 9.29 -22.87
C ASP A 233 5.59 10.82 -22.97
N GLY A 234 5.45 11.32 -24.21
CA GLY A 234 5.56 12.74 -24.53
C GLY A 234 6.98 13.30 -24.58
N ALA A 235 8.01 12.59 -24.10
CA ALA A 235 9.39 13.05 -24.25
C ALA A 235 9.86 12.91 -25.72
N PRO A 236 10.51 13.95 -26.30
CA PRO A 236 11.03 13.87 -27.68
C PRO A 236 11.96 12.69 -27.96
N LYS A 237 12.68 12.20 -26.95
CA LYS A 237 13.62 11.07 -27.09
C LYS A 237 13.10 9.76 -26.50
N ALA A 238 11.80 9.67 -26.20
CA ALA A 238 11.18 8.50 -25.56
C ALA A 238 11.46 7.22 -26.35
N TYR A 239 11.13 7.23 -27.66
CA TYR A 239 11.11 6.04 -28.48
C TYR A 239 11.81 6.24 -29.83
N HIS A 240 12.57 5.22 -30.23
CA HIS A 240 13.31 5.16 -31.49
C HIS A 240 13.41 3.70 -31.94
N ARG A 241 13.57 3.44 -33.25
CA ARG A 241 13.73 2.08 -33.80
C ARG A 241 14.91 1.33 -33.18
N ASN A 242 15.99 2.06 -32.95
CA ASN A 242 17.14 1.61 -32.16
C ASN A 242 16.94 1.94 -30.68
N ASN A 243 16.55 0.93 -29.89
CA ASN A 243 16.37 1.06 -28.44
C ASN A 243 17.63 1.51 -27.69
N ALA A 244 18.84 1.32 -28.25
CA ALA A 244 20.07 1.71 -27.55
C ALA A 244 20.20 3.24 -27.36
N ILE A 245 19.54 4.04 -28.21
CA ILE A 245 19.61 5.51 -28.16
C ILE A 245 18.31 6.16 -27.65
N ALA A 246 17.27 5.36 -27.42
CA ALA A 246 15.98 5.80 -26.88
C ALA A 246 16.03 5.88 -25.34
N LEU A 247 15.22 6.75 -24.74
CA LEU A 247 15.05 6.79 -23.28
C LEU A 247 14.36 5.51 -22.78
N ASP A 248 13.39 5.00 -23.52
CA ASP A 248 12.67 3.76 -23.21
C ASP A 248 12.66 2.78 -24.39
N ASN A 249 12.23 1.54 -24.13
CA ASN A 249 12.09 0.52 -25.15
C ASN A 249 10.84 0.76 -25.99
N LEU A 250 10.97 0.71 -27.31
CA LEU A 250 9.84 0.88 -28.23
C LEU A 250 8.65 -0.06 -27.95
N SER A 251 8.90 -1.24 -27.37
CA SER A 251 7.84 -2.18 -26.97
C SER A 251 6.91 -1.66 -25.86
N ASN A 252 7.35 -0.68 -25.07
CA ASN A 252 6.53 -0.03 -24.06
C ASN A 252 5.56 0.97 -24.68
N ALA A 253 5.94 1.56 -25.82
CA ALA A 253 5.08 2.47 -26.58
C ALA A 253 3.88 1.77 -27.25
N GLY A 254 3.96 0.44 -27.40
CA GLY A 254 2.97 -0.38 -28.10
C GLY A 254 3.57 -1.43 -29.03
N ARG A 255 2.85 -1.74 -30.10
CA ARG A 255 3.25 -2.71 -31.12
C ARG A 255 2.68 -2.32 -32.49
N PRO A 256 3.19 -2.86 -33.61
CA PRO A 256 2.62 -2.60 -34.93
C PRO A 256 1.10 -2.79 -34.96
N GLY A 257 0.38 -1.77 -35.45
CA GLY A 257 -1.08 -1.72 -35.49
C GLY A 257 -1.76 -1.24 -34.19
N TYR A 258 -1.01 -1.02 -33.10
CA TYR A 258 -1.54 -0.46 -31.86
C TYR A 258 -0.44 0.26 -31.05
N TRP A 259 -0.35 1.58 -31.23
CA TRP A 259 0.65 2.45 -30.60
C TRP A 259 -0.01 3.50 -29.70
N PRO A 260 -0.39 3.17 -28.46
CA PRO A 260 -1.05 4.12 -27.55
C PRO A 260 -0.18 5.33 -27.19
N ALA A 261 1.15 5.15 -27.15
CA ALA A 261 2.10 6.18 -26.74
C ALA A 261 2.72 6.98 -27.90
N LEU A 262 2.35 6.68 -29.16
CA LEU A 262 2.89 7.35 -30.35
C LEU A 262 1.78 8.01 -31.15
N VAL A 263 2.10 9.14 -31.78
CA VAL A 263 1.26 9.66 -32.87
C VAL A 263 1.41 8.73 -34.06
N THR A 264 0.28 8.37 -34.67
CA THR A 264 0.25 7.52 -35.86
C THR A 264 -0.57 8.19 -36.95
N ASP A 265 -0.23 7.88 -38.20
CA ASP A 265 -1.08 8.20 -39.34
C ASP A 265 -2.37 7.35 -39.34
N ALA A 266 -3.23 7.57 -40.35
CA ALA A 266 -4.48 6.82 -40.50
C ALA A 266 -4.29 5.29 -40.68
N ASN A 267 -3.08 4.84 -41.04
CA ASN A 267 -2.75 3.42 -41.21
C ASN A 267 -2.09 2.83 -39.96
N GLY A 268 -1.94 3.59 -38.88
CA GLY A 268 -1.29 3.16 -37.65
C GLY A 268 0.25 3.13 -37.74
N VAL A 269 0.84 3.82 -38.72
CA VAL A 269 2.29 3.98 -38.84
C VAL A 269 2.75 5.11 -37.92
N PRO A 270 3.69 4.87 -36.99
CA PRO A 270 4.21 5.93 -36.12
C PRO A 270 4.85 7.06 -36.92
N ARG A 271 4.50 8.31 -36.56
CA ARG A 271 5.15 9.49 -37.11
C ARG A 271 6.57 9.60 -36.57
N GLU A 272 7.53 9.75 -37.47
CA GLU A 272 8.91 10.10 -37.13
C GLU A 272 9.06 11.63 -37.10
N GLN A 273 9.81 12.12 -36.12
CA GLN A 273 10.19 13.52 -35.97
C GLN A 273 11.10 13.94 -37.12
N ASP A 274 10.79 15.08 -37.73
CA ASP A 274 11.61 15.66 -38.81
C ASP A 274 12.57 16.74 -38.27
N GLU A 275 13.35 17.37 -39.16
CA GLU A 275 14.37 18.38 -38.81
C GLU A 275 13.83 19.62 -38.09
N ARG A 276 12.50 19.83 -38.09
CA ARG A 276 11.85 20.93 -37.36
C ARG A 276 11.49 20.53 -35.92
N ASP A 277 11.54 19.24 -35.63
CA ASP A 277 11.17 18.68 -34.34
C ASP A 277 12.42 18.53 -33.44
N PRO A 278 12.25 18.51 -32.10
CA PRO A 278 13.37 18.52 -31.15
C PRO A 278 14.30 17.29 -31.19
N ALA A 279 13.88 16.18 -31.78
CA ALA A 279 14.70 14.97 -31.90
C ALA A 279 14.46 14.25 -33.24
N PRO A 280 15.03 14.75 -34.36
CA PRO A 280 14.86 14.14 -35.67
C PRO A 280 15.20 12.64 -35.68
N GLY A 281 14.36 11.83 -36.33
CA GLY A 281 14.48 10.38 -36.40
C GLY A 281 13.89 9.59 -35.23
N TYR A 282 13.51 10.24 -34.12
CA TYR A 282 12.74 9.61 -33.05
C TYR A 282 11.25 9.60 -33.41
N PHE A 283 10.45 8.72 -32.81
CA PHE A 283 9.00 8.79 -32.99
C PHE A 283 8.41 9.94 -32.19
N VAL A 284 7.30 10.51 -32.66
CA VAL A 284 6.52 11.49 -31.89
C VAL A 284 5.79 10.74 -30.80
N SER A 285 6.34 10.80 -29.59
CA SER A 285 5.68 10.26 -28.40
C SER A 285 4.60 11.21 -27.91
N ARG A 286 3.50 10.65 -27.39
CA ARG A 286 2.35 11.40 -26.89
C ARG A 286 1.94 10.94 -25.52
N THR A 287 1.49 11.89 -24.70
CA THR A 287 0.64 11.64 -23.53
C THR A 287 -0.83 11.71 -23.94
N THR A 288 -1.74 11.24 -23.09
CA THR A 288 -3.19 11.44 -23.26
C THR A 288 -3.55 12.92 -23.20
N LEU A 289 -2.97 13.69 -22.28
CA LEU A 289 -3.13 15.13 -22.16
C LEU A 289 -2.28 15.86 -23.20
N ALA A 290 -2.82 16.92 -23.79
CA ALA A 290 -2.12 17.78 -24.73
C ALA A 290 -2.21 19.27 -24.32
N TYR A 291 -1.32 20.08 -24.88
CA TYR A 291 -1.43 21.54 -24.86
C TYR A 291 -2.48 21.98 -25.89
N GLU A 292 -3.47 22.72 -25.43
CA GLU A 292 -4.50 23.29 -26.29
C GLU A 292 -3.90 24.17 -27.40
N GLY A 293 -4.43 24.03 -28.62
CA GLY A 293 -4.05 24.82 -29.78
C GLY A 293 -2.69 24.45 -30.40
N LYS A 294 -2.07 23.35 -29.97
CA LYS A 294 -0.87 22.80 -30.61
C LYS A 294 -1.21 21.80 -31.70
N ASP A 295 -0.30 21.66 -32.66
CA ASP A 295 -0.38 20.65 -33.71
C ASP A 295 -0.12 19.27 -33.12
N GLU A 296 -1.16 18.43 -33.01
CA GLU A 296 -1.08 17.09 -32.43
C GLU A 296 -0.15 16.13 -33.20
N GLU A 297 0.30 16.50 -34.40
CA GLU A 297 1.35 15.74 -35.09
C GLU A 297 2.75 15.99 -34.51
N ARG A 298 2.92 16.97 -33.61
CA ARG A 298 4.24 17.48 -33.22
C ARG A 298 4.51 17.26 -31.73
N PRO A 299 5.78 17.01 -31.34
CA PRO A 299 6.12 16.69 -29.95
C PRO A 299 5.70 17.78 -28.95
N GLU A 300 5.70 19.06 -29.34
CA GLU A 300 5.31 20.18 -28.49
C GLU A 300 3.82 20.21 -28.10
N ALA A 301 2.98 19.38 -28.74
CA ALA A 301 1.61 19.20 -28.32
C ALA A 301 1.47 18.40 -27.02
N TYR A 302 2.48 17.61 -26.64
CA TYR A 302 2.38 16.65 -25.54
C TYR A 302 3.25 17.05 -24.34
N VAL A 303 2.97 16.44 -23.19
CA VAL A 303 3.67 16.74 -21.94
C VAL A 303 5.03 16.06 -21.94
N ASP A 304 6.12 16.82 -22.07
CA ASP A 304 7.48 16.28 -22.06
C ASP A 304 7.84 15.69 -20.69
N ALA A 305 7.86 14.35 -20.59
CA ALA A 305 8.17 13.60 -19.36
C ALA A 305 9.54 13.94 -18.74
N THR A 306 10.48 14.50 -19.52
CA THR A 306 11.80 14.91 -18.98
C THR A 306 11.75 16.25 -18.26
N LYS A 307 10.70 17.04 -18.46
CA LYS A 307 10.60 18.43 -17.97
C LYS A 307 9.44 18.68 -17.01
N VAL A 308 8.29 18.07 -17.27
CA VAL A 308 7.06 18.33 -16.49
C VAL A 308 6.74 17.11 -15.63
N PRO A 309 6.72 17.26 -14.29
CA PRO A 309 6.26 16.21 -13.42
C PRO A 309 4.78 15.89 -13.68
N TYR A 310 4.50 14.66 -14.08
CA TYR A 310 3.15 14.14 -14.18
C TYR A 310 3.05 12.74 -13.58
N PHE A 311 1.83 12.35 -13.22
CA PHE A 311 1.49 11.00 -12.80
C PHE A 311 0.46 10.37 -13.75
N VAL A 312 0.41 9.05 -13.72
CA VAL A 312 -0.44 8.20 -14.57
C VAL A 312 -1.45 7.46 -13.69
N LEU A 313 -2.72 7.42 -14.12
CA LEU A 313 -3.77 6.68 -13.42
C LEU A 313 -4.32 5.54 -14.30
N PRO A 314 -4.75 4.41 -13.70
CA PRO A 314 -5.23 3.25 -14.44
C PRO A 314 -6.49 3.56 -15.24
N GLY A 315 -6.46 3.20 -16.52
CA GLY A 315 -7.62 3.25 -17.40
C GLY A 315 -8.85 2.59 -16.78
N ARG A 316 -10.02 3.14 -17.08
CA ARG A 316 -11.36 2.78 -16.54
C ARG A 316 -11.52 3.01 -15.02
N HIS A 317 -10.55 2.64 -14.20
CA HIS A 317 -10.66 2.63 -12.74
C HIS A 317 -10.53 4.00 -12.09
N TYR A 318 -9.70 4.91 -12.64
CA TYR A 318 -9.53 6.24 -12.06
C TYR A 318 -10.86 7.01 -11.93
N LYS A 319 -11.84 6.72 -12.81
CA LYS A 319 -13.18 7.31 -12.78
C LYS A 319 -13.99 6.92 -11.55
N SER A 320 -13.63 5.80 -10.90
CA SER A 320 -14.28 5.29 -9.69
C SER A 320 -13.50 5.63 -8.42
N PHE A 321 -12.40 6.37 -8.51
CA PHE A 321 -11.62 6.78 -7.33
C PHE A 321 -12.36 7.76 -6.43
N SER A 322 -13.40 8.41 -6.96
CA SER A 322 -14.31 9.23 -6.19
C SER A 322 -15.76 8.97 -6.61
N ASN A 323 -16.64 9.05 -5.62
CA ASN A 323 -18.08 8.98 -5.81
C ASN A 323 -18.75 10.38 -5.85
N SER A 324 -17.99 11.45 -5.60
CA SER A 324 -18.52 12.82 -5.44
C SER A 324 -18.11 13.73 -6.59
N THR A 325 -16.81 13.79 -6.89
CA THR A 325 -16.22 14.65 -7.92
C THR A 325 -15.34 13.81 -8.82
N PRO A 326 -15.70 13.62 -10.10
CA PRO A 326 -14.90 12.80 -11.01
C PRO A 326 -13.50 13.38 -11.22
N ILE A 327 -12.48 12.52 -11.17
CA ILE A 327 -11.13 12.87 -11.61
C ILE A 327 -11.11 12.98 -13.14
N ARG A 328 -10.42 13.98 -13.66
CA ARG A 328 -10.31 14.28 -15.09
C ARG A 328 -8.85 14.38 -15.50
N ILE A 329 -8.55 14.00 -16.73
CA ILE A 329 -7.24 14.26 -17.33
C ILE A 329 -6.91 15.76 -17.23
N GLY A 330 -5.69 16.09 -16.82
CA GLY A 330 -5.27 17.45 -16.51
C GLY A 330 -5.56 17.91 -15.07
N ASP A 331 -6.25 17.13 -14.24
CA ASP A 331 -6.30 17.39 -12.79
C ASP A 331 -4.90 17.40 -12.20
N VAL A 332 -4.65 18.28 -11.24
CA VAL A 332 -3.34 18.45 -10.61
C VAL A 332 -3.27 17.79 -9.25
N GLY A 333 -2.06 17.57 -8.76
CA GLY A 333 -1.82 16.79 -7.57
C GLY A 333 -0.41 16.91 -7.02
N VAL A 334 -0.12 16.09 -6.02
CA VAL A 334 1.16 16.05 -5.32
C VAL A 334 1.60 14.61 -5.18
N ALA A 335 2.88 14.34 -5.43
CA ALA A 335 3.51 13.11 -5.03
C ALA A 335 4.48 13.37 -3.87
N TYR A 336 4.51 12.47 -2.90
CA TYR A 336 5.38 12.53 -1.74
C TYR A 336 6.05 11.19 -1.51
N ASN A 337 7.38 11.18 -1.46
CA ASN A 337 8.15 9.97 -1.22
C ASN A 337 8.41 9.81 0.28
N LEU A 338 7.82 8.77 0.88
CA LEU A 338 7.91 8.49 2.32
C LEU A 338 9.33 8.18 2.79
N LYS A 339 10.21 7.69 1.91
CA LYS A 339 11.61 7.38 2.25
C LYS A 339 12.51 8.60 2.11
N THR A 340 12.46 9.31 0.99
CA THR A 340 13.34 10.46 0.74
C THR A 340 12.82 11.76 1.34
N LYS A 341 11.54 11.78 1.78
CA LYS A 341 10.83 12.96 2.29
C LYS A 341 10.72 14.10 1.28
N LYS A 342 10.94 13.80 -0.01
CA LYS A 342 10.80 14.76 -1.10
C LYS A 342 9.36 14.83 -1.58
N VAL A 343 8.96 16.04 -1.98
CA VAL A 343 7.63 16.36 -2.50
C VAL A 343 7.77 16.95 -3.90
N SER A 344 6.83 16.64 -4.80
CA SER A 344 6.72 17.28 -6.11
C SER A 344 5.25 17.50 -6.44
N TYR A 345 4.96 18.65 -7.03
CA TYR A 345 3.69 18.91 -7.67
C TYR A 345 3.67 18.24 -9.03
N ALA A 346 2.52 17.74 -9.44
CA ALA A 346 2.38 16.93 -10.64
C ALA A 346 1.00 17.09 -11.26
N ILE A 347 0.89 16.86 -12.56
CA ILE A 347 -0.38 16.84 -13.31
C ILE A 347 -0.76 15.41 -13.71
N PHE A 348 -2.05 15.10 -13.80
CA PHE A 348 -2.52 13.85 -14.38
C PHE A 348 -2.46 13.96 -15.91
N ALA A 349 -1.36 13.50 -16.51
CA ALA A 349 -1.12 13.68 -17.95
C ALA A 349 -1.43 12.46 -18.80
N ASP A 350 -1.42 11.25 -18.24
CA ASP A 350 -1.57 10.06 -19.04
C ASP A 350 -2.37 8.93 -18.38
N ILE A 351 -2.94 8.05 -19.20
CA ILE A 351 -3.79 6.94 -18.77
C ILE A 351 -3.08 5.62 -19.04
N GLY A 352 -2.68 4.95 -17.97
CA GLY A 352 -1.96 3.69 -18.03
C GLY A 352 -2.88 2.45 -18.08
N PRO A 353 -2.27 1.25 -18.05
CA PRO A 353 -2.99 -0.01 -18.00
C PRO A 353 -3.98 -0.10 -16.83
N VAL A 354 -5.08 -0.83 -17.04
CA VAL A 354 -6.17 -0.98 -16.05
C VAL A 354 -5.71 -1.65 -14.76
N ASP A 355 -4.68 -2.50 -14.86
CA ASP A 355 -4.14 -3.37 -13.82
C ASP A 355 -2.80 -2.88 -13.28
N LYS A 356 -2.54 -1.56 -13.31
CA LYS A 356 -1.35 -0.94 -12.69
C LYS A 356 -1.70 0.41 -12.04
N ILE A 357 -0.98 0.77 -10.97
CA ILE A 357 -1.02 2.10 -10.37
C ILE A 357 0.37 2.49 -9.87
N GLY A 358 0.63 3.80 -9.80
CA GLY A 358 1.92 4.31 -9.34
C GLY A 358 2.91 4.34 -10.48
N GLU A 359 2.66 5.22 -11.43
CA GLU A 359 3.53 5.50 -12.56
C GLU A 359 3.61 7.01 -12.74
N GLY A 360 4.76 7.50 -13.19
CA GLY A 360 4.96 8.93 -13.39
C GLY A 360 6.19 9.25 -14.21
N SER A 361 6.21 10.47 -14.72
CA SER A 361 7.26 10.99 -15.58
C SER A 361 8.68 10.88 -15.00
N ILE A 362 9.67 10.88 -15.89
CA ILE A 362 11.09 11.01 -15.56
C ILE A 362 11.35 12.22 -14.62
N ALA A 363 10.74 13.37 -14.92
CA ALA A 363 10.85 14.59 -14.11
C ALA A 363 10.30 14.41 -12.69
N LEU A 364 9.14 13.75 -12.55
CA LEU A 364 8.53 13.47 -11.25
C LEU A 364 9.43 12.54 -10.42
N ALA A 365 9.90 11.46 -11.00
CA ALA A 365 10.76 10.51 -10.30
C ALA A 365 12.04 11.18 -9.78
N ASN A 366 12.72 11.95 -10.63
CA ASN A 366 13.92 12.69 -10.24
C ASN A 366 13.64 13.70 -9.12
N ALA A 367 12.52 14.43 -9.19
CA ALA A 367 12.10 15.36 -8.15
C ALA A 367 11.85 14.66 -6.79
N LEU A 368 11.37 13.43 -6.82
CA LEU A 368 11.17 12.60 -5.62
C LEU A 368 12.42 11.87 -5.14
N GLY A 369 13.56 12.02 -5.83
CA GLY A 369 14.79 11.30 -5.53
C GLY A 369 14.71 9.81 -5.86
N ILE A 370 13.89 9.45 -6.85
CA ILE A 370 13.79 8.12 -7.44
C ILE A 370 14.61 8.13 -8.74
N ASN A 371 15.25 7.01 -9.07
CA ASN A 371 15.93 6.87 -10.36
C ASN A 371 14.90 7.00 -11.50
N GLY A 372 14.95 8.09 -12.26
CA GLY A 372 14.02 8.36 -13.36
C GLY A 372 14.39 7.69 -14.68
N ASN A 373 15.22 6.65 -14.70
CA ASN A 373 15.51 5.89 -15.92
C ASN A 373 14.31 4.99 -16.31
N PRO A 374 13.67 5.13 -17.49
CA PRO A 374 12.53 4.30 -17.88
C PRO A 374 12.83 2.79 -17.95
N LYS A 375 14.05 2.41 -18.31
CA LYS A 375 14.44 1.01 -18.53
C LYS A 375 14.83 0.27 -17.26
N SER A 376 15.26 0.98 -16.23
CA SER A 376 15.88 0.37 -15.04
C SER A 376 15.62 1.11 -13.73
N GLY A 377 14.87 2.20 -13.78
CA GLY A 377 14.55 3.06 -12.65
C GLY A 377 13.24 2.69 -11.98
N GLY A 378 12.68 3.65 -11.25
CA GLY A 378 11.50 3.43 -10.46
C GLY A 378 11.80 2.74 -9.13
N VAL A 379 10.73 2.42 -8.41
CA VAL A 379 10.74 1.75 -7.11
C VAL A 379 9.55 0.79 -7.03
N GLU A 380 9.78 -0.42 -6.52
CA GLU A 380 8.72 -1.44 -6.36
C GLU A 380 8.01 -1.36 -5.01
N ASP A 381 8.69 -0.85 -3.98
CA ASP A 381 8.07 -0.57 -2.70
C ASP A 381 6.96 0.47 -2.88
N ARG A 382 5.81 0.24 -2.24
CA ARG A 382 4.74 1.23 -2.16
C ARG A 382 5.18 2.37 -1.26
N GLN A 383 6.06 3.25 -1.70
CA GLN A 383 6.67 4.30 -0.88
C GLN A 383 6.31 5.72 -1.34
N VAL A 384 5.51 5.84 -2.39
CA VAL A 384 5.02 7.14 -2.88
C VAL A 384 3.55 7.28 -2.52
N LEU A 385 3.23 8.38 -1.84
CA LEU A 385 1.86 8.85 -1.69
C LEU A 385 1.54 9.80 -2.82
N TYR A 386 0.39 9.59 -3.43
CA TYR A 386 -0.17 10.43 -4.48
C TYR A 386 -1.43 11.09 -3.94
N LEU A 387 -1.53 12.39 -4.11
CA LEU A 387 -2.67 13.24 -3.82
C LEU A 387 -3.16 13.83 -5.15
N VAL A 388 -4.45 13.74 -5.43
CA VAL A 388 -5.04 14.31 -6.65
C VAL A 388 -6.20 15.23 -6.24
N PHE A 389 -6.14 16.49 -6.65
CA PHE A 389 -7.22 17.45 -6.45
C PHE A 389 -8.27 17.28 -7.55
N GLN A 390 -9.43 16.77 -7.19
CA GLN A 390 -10.46 16.39 -8.15
C GLN A 390 -11.07 17.62 -8.81
N GLY A 391 -11.21 17.60 -10.13
CA GLY A 391 -11.83 18.69 -10.90
C GLY A 391 -11.03 20.00 -10.89
N SER A 392 -9.72 19.93 -10.57
CA SER A 392 -8.79 21.06 -10.59
C SER A 392 -8.23 21.35 -11.99
N GLY A 393 -8.39 20.41 -12.92
CA GLY A 393 -7.84 20.50 -14.26
C GLY A 393 -8.54 21.53 -15.13
N ARG A 394 -7.74 22.27 -15.91
CA ARG A 394 -8.21 23.25 -16.90
C ARG A 394 -8.43 22.67 -18.30
N GLY A 395 -8.33 21.34 -18.46
CA GLY A 395 -8.49 20.66 -19.75
C GLY A 395 -7.29 20.81 -20.71
N SER A 396 -6.19 21.41 -20.27
CA SER A 396 -4.97 21.62 -21.05
C SER A 396 -3.74 21.42 -20.18
N ALA A 397 -2.65 20.93 -20.77
CA ALA A 397 -1.37 20.75 -20.09
C ALA A 397 -0.82 22.07 -19.49
N MET A 398 0.12 21.92 -18.56
CA MET A 398 0.75 23.03 -17.84
C MET A 398 2.26 22.94 -17.95
N THR A 399 2.90 24.10 -18.11
CA THR A 399 4.35 24.21 -17.86
C THR A 399 4.66 23.96 -16.39
N LEU A 400 5.91 23.62 -16.06
CA LEU A 400 6.34 23.43 -14.67
C LEU A 400 6.04 24.66 -13.79
N ALA A 401 6.18 25.87 -14.33
CA ALA A 401 5.90 27.10 -13.60
C ALA A 401 4.40 27.27 -13.28
N GLU A 402 3.53 27.06 -14.27
CA GLU A 402 2.07 27.09 -14.08
C GLU A 402 1.60 26.01 -13.11
N LEU A 403 2.15 24.80 -13.25
CA LEU A 403 1.86 23.67 -12.37
C LEU A 403 2.18 24.03 -10.92
N ASN A 404 3.38 24.55 -10.67
CA ASN A 404 3.81 24.95 -9.34
C ASN A 404 2.93 26.06 -8.76
N ALA A 405 2.59 27.07 -9.57
CA ALA A 405 1.71 28.17 -9.14
C ALA A 405 0.29 27.70 -8.82
N THR A 406 -0.21 26.69 -9.53
CA THR A 406 -1.57 26.15 -9.35
C THR A 406 -1.65 25.22 -8.13
N VAL A 407 -0.70 24.29 -7.98
CA VAL A 407 -0.78 23.23 -6.99
C VAL A 407 -0.40 23.71 -5.59
N LYS A 408 0.58 24.61 -5.48
CA LYS A 408 1.08 25.07 -4.18
C LYS A 408 -0.03 25.56 -3.23
N PRO A 409 -0.91 26.52 -3.61
CA PRO A 409 -1.96 26.99 -2.71
C PRO A 409 -3.01 25.91 -2.38
N LEU A 410 -3.29 24.99 -3.31
CA LEU A 410 -4.19 23.84 -3.05
C LEU A 410 -3.59 22.91 -2.01
N PHE A 411 -2.30 22.60 -2.14
CA PHE A 411 -1.58 21.74 -1.20
C PHE A 411 -1.44 22.36 0.19
N GLU A 412 -1.16 23.65 0.28
CA GLU A 412 -1.11 24.38 1.55
C GLU A 412 -2.48 24.38 2.23
N ARG A 413 -3.56 24.68 1.50
CA ARG A 413 -4.94 24.63 2.03
C ARG A 413 -5.35 23.23 2.48
N TRP A 414 -4.86 22.21 1.79
CA TRP A 414 -5.15 20.81 2.12
C TRP A 414 -4.45 20.35 3.42
N GLY A 415 -3.37 21.01 3.86
CA GLY A 415 -2.61 20.67 5.06
C GLY A 415 -1.16 20.26 4.80
N GLY A 416 -0.71 20.34 3.55
CA GLY A 416 0.69 20.23 3.17
C GLY A 416 1.35 18.89 3.55
N VAL A 417 2.68 18.95 3.73
CA VAL A 417 3.51 17.76 4.01
C VAL A 417 3.10 17.08 5.32
N ALA A 418 2.77 17.84 6.37
CA ALA A 418 2.37 17.27 7.66
C ALA A 418 1.20 16.29 7.51
N ARG A 419 0.19 16.65 6.70
CA ARG A 419 -0.95 15.78 6.41
C ARG A 419 -0.58 14.60 5.50
N MET A 420 0.32 14.80 4.52
CA MET A 420 0.85 13.67 3.73
C MET A 420 1.57 12.65 4.62
N GLU A 421 2.33 13.09 5.61
CA GLU A 421 3.03 12.20 6.53
C GLU A 421 2.09 11.42 7.44
N ALA A 422 1.04 12.07 7.94
CA ALA A 422 -0.03 11.40 8.69
C ALA A 422 -0.67 10.26 7.87
N TYR A 423 -0.80 10.45 6.56
CA TYR A 423 -1.32 9.44 5.63
C TYR A 423 -0.28 8.40 5.16
N GLY A 424 0.93 8.38 5.71
CA GLY A 424 1.95 7.37 5.38
C GLY A 424 1.52 5.93 5.66
N GLY A 425 0.52 5.72 6.52
CA GLY A 425 0.00 4.41 6.91
C GLY A 425 -1.11 3.83 6.02
N ILE A 426 -1.61 4.57 5.02
CA ILE A 426 -2.75 4.14 4.18
C ILE A 426 -2.42 3.05 3.17
#